data_AF-A0A925INZ8-F1
#
_entry.id   AF-A0A925INZ8-F1
#
_cell.length_a   1.000
_cell.length_b   1.000
_cell.length_c   1.000
_cell.angle_alpha   90.00
_cell.angle_beta   90.00
_cell.angle_gamma   90.00
#
_symmetry.space_group_name_H-M   'P 1'
#
loop_
_entity.id
_entity.type
_entity.pdbx_description
1 polymer ?
#
loop_
_entity_poly.entity_id
_entity_poly.type
_entity_poly.pdbx_seq_one_letter_code
_entity_poly.pdbx_strand_id
1 'polypeptide(L)'
;EADTPFIKVATIRIPAQKFDFPERHRLDEGIAFSPWHTLPEHEPVGGLNLARKKIYLETAKFRHTHIEQRLREPQPYSAVLDDPQ
;
A
#
# COMPACT_ATOMS: atom_id res chain seq x y z
N GLU A 1 11.54 24.93 -2.52
CA GLU A 1 12.65 24.32 -3.29
C GLU A 1 13.88 25.22 -3.41
N ALA A 2 13.73 26.55 -3.52
CA ALA A 2 14.90 27.46 -3.54
C ALA A 2 15.82 27.27 -2.32
N ASP A 3 15.24 27.13 -1.11
CA ASP A 3 15.98 26.91 0.14
C ASP A 3 16.33 25.44 0.40
N THR A 4 15.77 24.51 -0.39
CA THR A 4 16.00 23.07 -0.25
C THR A 4 15.78 22.40 -1.61
N PRO A 5 16.84 22.30 -2.44
CA PRO A 5 16.74 21.71 -3.77
C PRO A 5 16.48 20.22 -3.68
N PHE A 6 15.74 19.68 -4.65
CA PHE A 6 15.46 18.24 -4.71
C PHE A 6 16.71 17.42 -4.98
N ILE A 7 16.79 16.26 -4.33
CA ILE A 7 17.80 15.23 -4.58
C ILE A 7 17.10 14.03 -5.21
N LYS A 8 17.53 13.62 -6.40
CA LYS A 8 16.98 12.42 -7.05
C LYS A 8 17.46 11.17 -6.31
N VAL A 9 16.52 10.45 -5.70
CA VAL A 9 16.82 9.21 -4.95
C VAL A 9 16.69 7.96 -5.82
N ALA A 10 15.64 7.88 -6.66
CA ALA A 10 15.37 6.69 -7.45
C ALA A 10 14.47 7.00 -8.67
N THR A 11 14.17 5.96 -9.45
CA THR A 11 13.14 5.99 -10.50
C THR A 11 12.27 4.75 -10.34
N ILE A 12 10.96 4.97 -10.17
CA ILE A 12 9.97 3.88 -10.08
C ILE A 12 9.42 3.65 -11.49
N ARG A 13 9.46 2.40 -11.96
CA ARG A 13 8.87 1.99 -13.24
C ARG A 13 7.67 1.09 -12.99
N ILE A 14 6.49 1.55 -13.41
CA ILE A 14 5.24 0.80 -13.34
C ILE A 14 4.88 0.36 -14.77
N PRO A 15 4.98 -0.93 -15.12
CA PRO A 15 4.59 -1.41 -16.44
C PRO A 15 3.06 -1.39 -16.62
N ALA A 16 2.60 -1.45 -17.87
CA ALA A 16 1.18 -1.64 -18.15
C ALA A 16 0.70 -3.00 -17.62
N GLN A 17 -0.49 -3.02 -17.03
CA GLN A 17 -1.13 -4.21 -16.47
C GLN A 17 -2.58 -4.28 -16.94
N LYS A 18 -3.11 -5.48 -17.13
CA LYS A 18 -4.56 -5.70 -17.06
C LYS A 18 -4.92 -5.75 -15.58
N PHE A 19 -5.88 -4.95 -15.14
CA PHE A 19 -6.23 -4.85 -13.71
C PHE A 19 -7.72 -4.69 -13.45
N ASP A 20 -8.52 -4.44 -14.48
CA ASP A 20 -9.96 -4.29 -14.35
C ASP A 20 -10.64 -5.66 -14.51
N PHE A 21 -10.55 -6.48 -13.47
CA PHE A 21 -11.21 -7.79 -13.39
C PHE A 21 -11.55 -8.15 -11.94
N PRO A 22 -12.60 -8.96 -11.70
CA PRO A 22 -13.19 -9.15 -10.37
C PRO A 22 -12.22 -9.61 -9.28
N GLU A 23 -11.24 -10.46 -9.60
CA GLU A 23 -10.22 -10.95 -8.67
C GLU A 23 -9.33 -9.80 -8.19
N ARG A 24 -8.93 -8.89 -9.09
CA ARG A 24 -8.09 -7.74 -8.76
C ARG A 24 -8.85 -6.71 -7.94
N HIS A 25 -10.14 -6.49 -8.22
CA HIS A 25 -11.01 -5.65 -7.39
C HIS A 25 -11.11 -6.19 -5.97
N ARG A 26 -11.33 -7.50 -5.79
CA ARG A 26 -11.33 -8.14 -4.46
C ARG A 26 -10.00 -7.93 -3.73
N LEU A 27 -8.88 -8.03 -4.44
CA LEU A 27 -7.55 -7.78 -3.87
C LEU A 27 -7.35 -6.35 -3.42
N ASP A 28 -7.72 -5.38 -4.26
CA ASP A 28 -7.60 -3.96 -3.94
C ASP A 28 -8.41 -3.60 -2.69
N GLU A 29 -9.63 -4.10 -2.61
CA GLU A 29 -10.47 -3.96 -1.42
C GLU A 29 -9.76 -4.52 -0.17
N GLY A 30 -9.01 -5.61 -0.27
CA GLY A 30 -8.25 -6.17 0.85
C GLY A 30 -7.04 -5.34 1.29
N ILE A 31 -6.40 -4.60 0.39
CA ILE A 31 -5.10 -3.95 0.65
C ILE A 31 -5.21 -2.76 1.60
N ALA A 32 -4.28 -2.68 2.57
CA ALA A 32 -4.15 -1.54 3.47
C ALA A 32 -2.75 -0.95 3.41
N PHE A 33 -2.66 0.37 3.33
CA PHE A 33 -1.40 1.12 3.39
C PHE A 33 -1.33 1.87 4.71
N SER A 34 -0.16 1.90 5.35
CA SER A 34 0.08 2.70 6.55
C SER A 34 1.43 3.38 6.47
N PRO A 35 1.54 4.69 6.78
CA PRO A 35 2.84 5.37 6.89
C PRO A 35 3.75 4.77 7.97
N TRP A 36 3.17 4.04 8.92
CA TRP A 36 3.90 3.36 10.00
C TRP A 36 4.38 1.96 9.61
N HIS A 37 4.02 1.47 8.41
CA HIS A 37 4.66 0.30 7.83
C HIS A 37 5.96 0.75 7.13
N THR A 38 6.96 1.05 7.94
CA THR A 38 8.22 1.66 7.50
C THR A 38 9.39 1.12 8.33
N LEU A 39 10.61 1.40 7.88
CA LEU A 39 11.83 1.09 8.63
C LEU A 39 11.94 2.01 9.87
N PRO A 40 12.59 1.57 10.95
CA PRO A 40 12.84 2.41 12.12
C PRO A 40 13.49 3.76 11.79
N GLU A 41 14.41 3.79 10.83
CA GLU A 41 15.13 5.01 10.39
C GLU A 41 14.22 6.03 9.69
N HIS A 42 13.06 5.58 9.21
CA HIS A 42 12.08 6.37 8.48
C HIS A 42 10.80 6.59 9.32
N GLU A 43 10.93 6.57 10.64
CA GLU A 43 9.79 6.77 11.55
C GLU A 43 9.05 8.08 11.23
N PRO A 44 7.71 8.06 11.06
CA PRO A 44 6.95 9.27 10.76
C PRO A 44 6.94 10.25 11.93
N VAL A 45 7.38 11.48 11.68
CA VAL A 45 7.47 12.54 12.70
C VAL A 45 6.27 13.49 12.69
N GLY A 46 5.96 14.10 13.85
CA GLY A 46 4.90 15.09 14.03
C GLY A 46 3.56 14.51 14.50
N GLY A 47 2.76 15.35 15.18
CA GLY A 47 1.53 14.91 15.86
C GLY A 47 0.48 14.25 14.95
N LEU A 48 0.32 14.76 13.72
CA LEU A 48 -0.60 14.17 12.75
C LEU A 48 -0.13 12.76 12.33
N ASN A 49 1.16 12.59 12.05
CA ASN A 49 1.69 11.29 11.69
C ASN A 49 1.58 10.31 12.85
N LEU A 50 1.84 10.72 14.09
CA LEU A 50 1.62 9.88 15.27
C LEU A 50 0.18 9.39 15.37
N ALA A 51 -0.81 10.27 15.17
CA ALA A 51 -2.22 9.90 15.17
C ALA A 51 -2.55 8.87 14.06
N ARG A 52 -1.93 9.00 12.88
CA ARG A 52 -2.13 8.08 11.75
C ARG A 52 -1.76 6.64 12.08
N LYS A 53 -0.89 6.38 13.08
CA LYS A 53 -0.57 5.00 13.51
C LYS A 53 -1.82 4.24 13.93
N LYS A 54 -2.62 4.86 14.81
CA LYS A 54 -3.84 4.24 15.36
C LYS A 54 -4.97 4.28 14.35
N ILE A 55 -5.17 5.41 13.67
CA ILE A 55 -6.29 5.59 12.74
C ILE A 55 -6.23 4.54 11.62
N TYR A 56 -5.09 4.40 10.93
CA TYR A 56 -4.98 3.46 9.83
C TYR A 56 -5.14 2.00 10.27
N LEU A 57 -4.62 1.64 11.45
CA LEU A 57 -4.78 0.30 12.01
C LEU A 57 -6.25 -0.02 12.26
N GLU A 58 -6.99 0.88 12.91
CA GLU A 58 -8.39 0.63 13.26
C GLU A 58 -9.31 0.68 12.03
N THR A 59 -9.07 1.60 11.08
CA THR A 59 -9.82 1.63 9.82
C THR A 59 -9.58 0.37 8.99
N ALA A 60 -8.34 -0.14 8.92
CA ALA A 60 -8.04 -1.38 8.23
C ALA A 60 -8.77 -2.58 8.86
N LYS A 61 -8.70 -2.72 10.19
CA LYS A 61 -9.44 -3.77 10.92
C LYS A 61 -10.94 -3.71 10.63
N PHE A 62 -11.54 -2.54 10.73
CA PHE A 62 -12.97 -2.35 10.47
C PHE A 62 -13.33 -2.70 9.03
N ARG A 63 -12.53 -2.27 8.05
CA ARG A 63 -12.77 -2.59 6.64
C ARG A 63 -12.65 -4.10 6.39
N HIS A 64 -11.68 -4.76 7.00
CA HIS A 64 -11.47 -6.20 6.87
C HIS A 64 -12.59 -7.06 7.46
N THR A 65 -13.39 -6.55 8.42
CA THR A 65 -14.56 -7.30 8.91
C THR A 65 -15.74 -7.29 7.92
N HIS A 66 -15.69 -6.43 6.90
CA HIS A 66 -16.79 -6.21 5.94
C HIS A 66 -16.46 -6.68 4.52
N ILE A 67 -15.28 -7.29 4.31
CA ILE A 67 -14.85 -7.80 2.99
C ILE A 67 -14.79 -9.32 3.03
N GLU A 68 -15.25 -9.97 1.95
CA GLU A 68 -15.21 -11.41 1.78
C GLU A 68 -13.78 -11.94 1.64
N GLN A 69 -13.41 -12.87 2.54
CA GLN A 69 -12.19 -13.69 2.60
C GLN A 69 -10.85 -13.08 2.15
N ARG A 70 -10.00 -12.87 3.17
CA ARG A 70 -8.53 -12.83 3.21
C ARG A 70 -7.82 -13.11 1.88
N LEU A 71 -7.39 -12.04 1.22
CA LEU A 71 -6.36 -12.13 0.19
C LEU A 71 -5.00 -12.03 0.87
N ARG A 72 -4.09 -12.94 0.51
CA ARG A 72 -2.70 -12.91 0.96
C ARG A 72 -2.08 -11.58 0.50
N GLU A 73 -1.06 -11.10 1.22
CA GLU A 73 -0.32 -9.93 0.75
C GLU A 73 0.10 -10.12 -0.72
N PRO A 74 0.00 -9.06 -1.55
CA PRO A 74 0.38 -9.12 -2.95
C PRO A 74 1.77 -9.72 -3.09
N GLN A 75 1.89 -10.78 -3.88
CA GLN A 75 3.19 -11.36 -4.19
C GLN A 75 3.90 -10.45 -5.20
N PRO A 76 5.24 -10.51 -5.26
CA PRO A 76 6.00 -9.77 -6.28
C PRO A 76 5.44 -10.07 -7.68
N TYR A 77 5.42 -9.08 -8.57
CA TYR A 77 4.98 -9.25 -9.96
C TYR A 77 5.74 -10.37 -10.70
N SER A 78 6.99 -10.65 -10.30
CA SER A 78 7.77 -11.75 -10.85
C SER A 78 7.30 -13.14 -10.42
N ALA A 79 6.51 -13.25 -9.35
CA ALA A 79 6.05 -14.51 -8.77
C ALA A 79 4.64 -14.91 -9.23
N VAL A 80 3.85 -13.97 -9.77
CA VAL A 80 2.50 -14.23 -10.29
C VAL A 80 2.42 -13.62 -11.68
N LEU A 81 2.39 -14.48 -12.70
CA LEU A 81 1.83 -14.08 -13.99
C LEU A 81 0.34 -13.88 -13.73
N ASP A 82 -0.05 -12.66 -13.35
CA ASP A 82 -1.43 -12.19 -13.17
C ASP A 82 -2.14 -12.13 -14.55
N ASP A 83 -2.04 -13.21 -15.33
CA ASP A 83 -2.82 -13.36 -16.55
C ASP A 83 -4.15 -14.01 -16.16
N PRO A 84 -5.27 -13.27 -16.25
CA PRO A 84 -6.56 -13.86 -15.94
C PRO A 84 -6.86 -14.98 -16.94
N GLN A 85 -7.20 -16.17 -16.44
CA GLN A 85 -7.84 -17.21 -17.26
C GLN A 85 -9.19 -16.70 -17.78
#